data_AF-A4YW22-F1
#
_entry.id   AF-A4YW22-F1
#
_cell.length_a   1.000
_cell.length_b   1.000
_cell.length_c   1.000
_cell.angle_alpha   90.00
_cell.angle_beta   90.00
_cell.angle_gamma   90.00
#
_symmetry.space_group_name_H-M   'P 1'
#
loop_
_entity.id
_entity.type
_entity.pdbx_description
1 polymer ?
#
loop_
_entity_poly.entity_id
_entity_poly.type
_entity_poly.pdbx_seq_one_letter_code
_entity_poly.pdbx_strand_id
1 'polypeptide(L)'
;MMSKVDMSRLNLKQSAGPVSAVPPARDQMPPSAEPTDNDRSKDAFFAQVGAIAEAMIARHGSEFAIGTLVLAAKFVAEGRSLVSRGAEADGAAGAAKPV
;
A
#
# COMPACT_ATOMS: atom_id res chain seq x y z
N MET A 1 71.01 -6.21 36.54
CA MET A 1 69.56 -6.06 36.26
C MET A 1 69.40 -5.56 34.83
N MET A 2 69.27 -6.45 33.85
CA MET A 2 69.17 -6.08 32.43
C MET A 2 67.74 -5.64 32.09
N SER A 3 67.57 -4.38 31.73
CA SER A 3 66.47 -3.92 30.87
C SER A 3 67.07 -3.70 29.48
N LYS A 4 66.81 -4.61 28.55
CA LYS A 4 67.12 -4.44 27.13
C LYS A 4 65.79 -4.39 26.40
N VAL A 5 65.45 -3.22 25.88
CA VAL A 5 64.37 -3.05 24.92
C VAL A 5 64.85 -3.73 23.64
N ASP A 6 64.33 -4.93 23.36
CA ASP A 6 64.64 -5.64 22.12
C ASP A 6 63.63 -5.31 21.02
N MET A 7 64.22 -4.71 19.99
CA MET A 7 63.67 -4.23 18.75
C MET A 7 63.24 -5.43 17.88
N SER A 8 62.09 -6.02 18.19
CA SER A 8 61.46 -7.09 17.38
C SER A 8 60.14 -6.63 16.76
N ARG A 9 60.18 -5.46 16.09
CA ARG A 9 59.34 -5.27 14.91
C ARG A 9 60.06 -6.01 13.78
N LEU A 10 59.64 -7.23 13.46
CA LEU A 10 59.79 -7.89 12.15
C LEU A 10 59.49 -9.40 12.30
N ASN A 11 58.22 -9.75 12.17
CA ASN A 11 57.70 -11.05 11.71
C ASN A 11 56.18 -10.86 11.64
N LEU A 12 55.67 -10.05 10.70
CA LEU A 12 55.32 -10.47 9.34
C LEU A 12 55.02 -11.97 9.23
N LYS A 13 53.74 -12.23 8.95
CA LYS A 13 53.16 -13.43 8.35
C LYS A 13 52.73 -14.54 9.32
N GLN A 14 51.41 -14.62 9.43
CA GLN A 14 50.64 -15.83 9.14
C GLN A 14 50.23 -16.71 10.32
N SER A 15 48.95 -17.09 10.24
CA SER A 15 48.20 -18.12 10.98
C SER A 15 47.65 -17.71 12.34
N ALA A 16 46.43 -18.04 12.74
CA ALA A 16 45.22 -18.53 12.07
C ALA A 16 44.16 -18.58 13.20
N GLY A 17 42.94 -18.12 12.95
CA GLY A 17 41.82 -18.30 13.87
C GLY A 17 40.65 -17.43 13.43
N PRO A 18 39.46 -18.01 13.16
CA PRO A 18 38.42 -17.31 12.42
C PRO A 18 37.85 -16.20 13.30
N VAL A 19 37.92 -14.97 12.82
CA VAL A 19 36.97 -13.95 13.28
C VAL A 19 35.60 -14.47 12.88
N SER A 20 34.89 -14.98 13.88
CA SER A 20 33.50 -15.41 13.74
C SER A 20 32.73 -14.21 13.24
N ALA A 21 32.46 -14.22 11.93
CA ALA A 21 31.54 -13.31 11.30
C ALA A 21 30.26 -13.32 12.13
N VAL A 22 29.84 -12.13 12.56
CA VAL A 22 28.48 -11.92 13.04
C VAL A 22 27.55 -12.54 11.99
N PRO A 23 26.72 -13.53 12.34
CA PRO A 23 25.80 -14.12 11.38
C PRO A 23 24.84 -13.02 10.93
N PRO A 24 24.46 -12.93 9.63
CA PRO A 24 23.31 -12.12 9.28
C PRO A 24 22.13 -12.77 9.98
N ALA A 25 21.55 -12.08 10.96
CA ALA A 25 20.28 -12.46 11.57
C ALA A 25 19.21 -12.48 10.46
N ARG A 26 19.06 -13.64 9.83
CA ARG A 26 18.04 -13.97 8.82
C ARG A 26 16.80 -14.59 9.46
N ASP A 27 16.55 -14.32 10.75
CA ASP A 27 15.51 -15.02 11.51
C ASP A 27 14.57 -14.10 12.30
N GLN A 28 14.41 -12.84 11.87
CA GLN A 28 13.26 -12.03 12.32
C GLN A 28 12.68 -11.22 11.15
N MET A 29 12.30 -11.92 10.08
CA MET A 29 11.09 -11.51 9.37
C MET A 29 9.94 -11.81 10.36
N PRO A 30 9.13 -10.83 10.80
CA PRO A 30 7.92 -11.18 11.56
C PRO A 30 7.13 -12.20 10.74
N PRO A 31 6.49 -13.22 11.36
CA PRO A 31 5.66 -14.16 10.62
C PRO A 31 4.72 -13.31 9.77
N SER A 32 4.79 -13.51 8.46
CA SER A 32 3.91 -12.85 7.50
C SER A 32 2.51 -12.96 8.08
N ALA A 33 1.93 -11.81 8.45
CA ALA A 33 0.65 -11.78 9.13
C ALA A 33 -0.34 -12.55 8.24
N GLU A 34 -0.75 -13.72 8.70
CA GLU A 34 -1.83 -14.48 8.08
C GLU A 34 -2.98 -13.48 7.87
N PRO A 35 -3.48 -13.31 6.64
CA PRO A 35 -4.47 -12.28 6.34
C PRO A 35 -5.66 -12.53 7.26
N THR A 36 -5.92 -11.57 8.13
CA THR A 36 -7.05 -11.67 9.05
C THR A 36 -8.34 -11.71 8.22
N ASP A 37 -9.43 -12.24 8.78
CA ASP A 37 -10.72 -12.24 8.08
C ASP A 37 -11.17 -10.82 7.68
N ASN A 38 -10.74 -9.82 8.46
CA ASN A 38 -10.93 -8.42 8.15
C ASN A 38 -10.15 -7.96 6.92
N ASP A 39 -8.93 -8.44 6.72
CA ASP A 39 -8.10 -8.09 5.56
C ASP A 39 -8.67 -8.72 4.28
N ARG A 40 -9.16 -9.97 4.35
CA ARG A 40 -9.83 -10.61 3.20
C ARG A 40 -11.09 -9.87 2.78
N SER A 41 -11.88 -9.39 3.75
CA SER A 41 -13.09 -8.61 3.48
C SER A 41 -12.75 -7.29 2.77
N LYS A 42 -11.71 -6.58 3.22
CA LYS A 42 -11.25 -5.34 2.58
C LYS A 42 -10.75 -5.59 1.16
N ASP A 43 -9.93 -6.62 0.96
CA ASP A 43 -9.40 -6.99 -0.35
C ASP A 43 -10.52 -7.30 -1.36
N ALA A 44 -11.61 -7.94 -0.91
CA ALA A 44 -12.77 -8.20 -1.76
C ALA A 44 -13.44 -6.90 -2.24
N PHE A 45 -13.52 -5.86 -1.40
CA PHE A 45 -14.03 -4.55 -1.82
C PHE A 45 -13.07 -3.86 -2.79
N PHE A 46 -11.76 -3.95 -2.58
CA PHE A 46 -10.78 -3.41 -3.54
C PHE A 46 -10.92 -4.08 -4.91
N ALA A 47 -11.09 -5.40 -4.94
CA ALA A 47 -11.32 -6.14 -6.19
C ALA A 47 -12.60 -5.68 -6.91
N GLN A 48 -13.70 -5.47 -6.18
CA GLN A 48 -14.96 -4.98 -6.76
C GLN A 48 -14.83 -3.55 -7.29
N VAL A 49 -14.19 -2.65 -6.55
CA VAL A 49 -13.94 -1.27 -6.98
C VAL A 49 -13.07 -1.27 -8.25
N GLY A 50 -12.04 -2.12 -8.31
CA GLY A 50 -11.21 -2.29 -9.50
C GLY A 50 -12.01 -2.75 -10.71
N ALA A 51 -12.86 -3.77 -10.57
CA ALA A 51 -13.72 -4.26 -11.66
C ALA A 51 -14.66 -3.17 -12.20
N ILE A 52 -15.23 -2.34 -11.31
CA ILE A 52 -16.07 -1.21 -11.70
C ILE A 52 -15.25 -0.15 -12.44
N ALA A 53 -14.05 0.17 -11.93
CA ALA A 53 -13.15 1.12 -12.58
C ALA A 53 -12.80 0.69 -14.00
N GLU A 54 -12.43 -0.58 -14.21
CA GLU A 54 -12.17 -1.16 -15.53
C GLU A 54 -13.39 -1.04 -16.47
N ALA A 55 -14.59 -1.34 -15.97
CA ALA A 55 -15.81 -1.17 -16.75
C ALA A 55 -16.08 0.30 -17.13
N MET A 56 -15.74 1.25 -16.26
CA MET A 56 -15.82 2.68 -16.56
C MET A 56 -14.78 3.12 -17.59
N ILE A 57 -13.54 2.64 -17.47
CA ILE A 57 -12.44 2.92 -18.41
C ILE A 57 -12.82 2.41 -19.80
N ALA A 58 -13.29 1.17 -19.90
CA ALA A 58 -13.65 0.55 -21.17
C ALA A 58 -14.77 1.30 -21.91
N ARG A 59 -15.70 1.92 -21.16
CA ARG A 59 -16.88 2.60 -21.74
C ARG A 59 -16.70 4.10 -21.96
N HIS A 60 -15.92 4.76 -21.10
CA HIS A 60 -15.89 6.23 -21.01
C HIS A 60 -14.47 6.81 -20.90
N GLY A 61 -13.45 5.98 -20.76
CA GLY A 61 -12.04 6.38 -20.65
C GLY A 61 -11.57 6.61 -19.21
N SER A 62 -10.24 6.66 -19.06
CA SER A 62 -9.56 6.73 -17.77
C SER A 62 -9.87 8.00 -16.98
N GLU A 63 -9.90 9.16 -17.63
CA GLU A 63 -10.16 10.44 -16.97
C GLU A 63 -11.53 10.47 -16.27
N PHE A 64 -12.54 9.89 -16.92
CA PHE A 64 -13.88 9.77 -16.35
C PHE A 64 -13.91 8.82 -15.14
N ALA A 65 -13.24 7.68 -15.25
CA ALA A 65 -13.16 6.70 -14.16
C ALA A 65 -12.51 7.30 -12.92
N ILE A 66 -11.35 7.93 -13.09
CA ILE A 66 -10.60 8.60 -12.02
C ILE A 66 -11.45 9.70 -11.37
N GLY A 67 -12.03 10.60 -12.17
CA GLY A 67 -12.83 11.72 -11.66
C GLY A 67 -14.03 11.27 -10.82
N THR A 68 -14.70 10.21 -11.24
CA THR A 68 -15.86 9.66 -10.51
C THR A 68 -15.44 9.01 -9.19
N LEU A 69 -14.36 8.23 -9.18
CA LEU A 69 -13.87 7.57 -7.97
C LEU A 69 -13.38 8.60 -6.93
N VAL A 70 -12.67 9.64 -7.37
CA VAL A 70 -12.25 10.75 -6.51
C VAL A 70 -13.47 11.49 -5.94
N LEU A 71 -14.50 11.73 -6.75
CA LEU A 71 -15.74 12.36 -6.28
C LEU A 71 -16.47 11.49 -5.26
N ALA A 72 -16.54 10.18 -5.49
CA ALA A 72 -17.13 9.24 -4.54
C ALA A 72 -16.37 9.24 -3.21
N ALA A 73 -15.02 9.18 -3.26
CA ALA A 73 -14.18 9.27 -2.07
C ALA A 73 -14.42 10.58 -1.29
N LYS A 74 -14.57 11.71 -1.99
CA LYS A 74 -14.92 12.99 -1.36
C LYS A 74 -16.25 12.93 -0.60
N PHE A 75 -17.30 12.34 -1.18
CA PHE A 75 -18.59 12.25 -0.49
C PHE A 75 -18.55 11.32 0.71
N VAL A 76 -17.77 10.23 0.63
CA VAL A 76 -17.52 9.36 1.78
C VAL A 76 -16.83 10.14 2.90
N ALA A 77 -15.81 10.95 2.57
CA ALA A 77 -15.13 11.80 3.55
C ALA A 77 -16.04 12.88 4.15
N GLU A 78 -16.98 13.41 3.37
CA GLU A 78 -18.01 14.37 3.82
C GLU A 78 -19.17 13.70 4.57
N GLY A 79 -19.21 12.37 4.68
CA GLY A 79 -20.31 11.63 5.31
C GLY A 79 -21.63 11.67 4.53
N ARG A 80 -21.59 11.97 3.23
CA ARG A 80 -22.79 12.10 2.39
C ARG A 80 -23.12 10.78 1.67
N SER A 81 -24.41 10.51 1.51
CA SER A 81 -24.88 9.35 0.74
C SER A 81 -24.56 9.51 -0.75
N LEU A 82 -23.99 8.46 -1.34
CA LEU A 82 -23.72 8.35 -2.78
C LEU A 82 -25.00 8.02 -3.58
N VAL A 83 -26.03 7.47 -2.93
CA VAL A 83 -27.20 6.86 -3.58
C VAL A 83 -28.30 7.88 -3.90
N SER A 84 -28.35 9.00 -3.20
CA SER A 84 -29.48 9.95 -3.29
C SER A 84 -29.42 10.92 -4.49
N ARG A 85 -28.34 10.95 -5.28
CA ARG A 85 -28.24 11.89 -6.41
C ARG A 85 -29.00 11.44 -7.67
N GLY A 86 -29.27 10.13 -7.80
CA GLY A 86 -30.03 9.60 -8.94
C GLY A 86 -31.55 9.77 -8.83
N ALA A 87 -32.07 9.98 -7.61
CA ALA A 87 -33.51 10.11 -7.38
C ALA A 87 -34.03 11.55 -7.58
N GLU A 88 -33.19 12.56 -7.33
CA GLU A 88 -33.60 13.97 -7.41
C GLU A 88 -33.54 14.54 -8.84
N ALA A 89 -32.81 13.90 -9.76
CA ALA A 89 -32.70 14.37 -11.16
C ALA A 89 -33.92 14.02 -12.02
N ASP A 90 -34.80 13.12 -11.57
CA ASP A 90 -36.03 12.72 -12.27
C ASP A 90 -37.24 13.59 -11.88
N GLY A 91 -37.16 14.36 -10.78
CA GLY A 91 -38.26 15.21 -10.29
C GLY A 91 -38.37 16.59 -10.93
N ALA A 92 -37.33 17.07 -11.62
CA ALA A 92 -37.29 18.43 -12.19
C ALA A 92 -37.74 18.50 -13.68
N ALA A 93 -37.93 17.37 -14.35
CA ALA A 93 -38.38 17.31 -15.75
C ALA A 93 -39.91 17.17 -15.91
N GLY A 94 -40.66 17.13 -14.81
CA GLY A 94 -42.12 16.94 -14.77
C GLY A 94 -42.96 18.21 -14.58
N ALA A 95 -42.36 19.41 -14.56
CA ALA A 95 -43.12 20.66 -14.54
C ALA A 95 -43.55 21.04 -15.97
N ALA A 96 -44.47 20.25 -16.52
CA ALA A 96 -45.15 20.50 -17.77
C ALA A 96 -45.85 21.87 -17.73
N LYS A 97 -45.58 22.64 -18.77
CA LYS A 97 -46.27 23.87 -19.20
C LYS A 97 -47.79 23.65 -19.20
N PRO A 98 -48.60 24.42 -18.43
CA PRO A 98 -50.03 24.43 -18.64
C PRO A 98 -50.37 25.41 -19.77
N VAL A 99 -51.39 24.98 -20.51
CA VAL A 99 -52.18 25.53 -21.63
C VAL A 99 -52.10 27.02 -21.94
#